data_AF-A0A521UT58-F1
#
_entry.id   AF-A0A521UT58-F1
#
_cell.length_a   1.000
_cell.length_b   1.000
_cell.length_c   1.000
_cell.angle_alpha   90.00
_cell.angle_beta   90.00
_cell.angle_gamma   90.00
#
_symmetry.space_group_name_H-M   'P 1'
#
loop_
_entity.id
_entity.type
_entity.pdbx_description
1 polymer ?
#
loop_
_entity_poly.entity_id
_entity_poly.type
_entity_poly.pdbx_seq_one_letter_code
_entity_poly.pdbx_strand_id
1 'polypeptide(L)'
;GKRKFKFPSLEENSVSGLKTKEVLFKDLPKLKPGDEPALSNYTAPKANIYLQESLIRNGVLFTTQHMARPHNERDLEIYSIAIEKWLSTRQRLKYPDLPQRLKTHQNETAFLDRYKVVDPLGLSHTVVAHLSKDGHHFIYPDPKQVRSISVREAARIQSFPDDFFFEGGRNAAFRQIGNAVPPLLAWHIALKIKELF
;
A
#
# COMPACT_ATOMS: atom_id res chain seq x y z
N GLY A 1 -1.38 27.15 36.35
CA GLY A 1 -2.52 27.02 35.43
C GLY A 1 -2.11 26.22 34.22
N LYS A 2 -2.82 25.13 33.87
CA LYS A 2 -2.54 24.35 32.67
C LYS A 2 -2.88 25.19 31.44
N ARG A 3 -1.90 25.56 30.62
CA ARG A 3 -2.15 26.16 29.30
C ARG A 3 -3.03 25.18 28.52
N LYS A 4 -4.22 25.63 28.09
CA LYS A 4 -5.06 24.84 27.18
C LYS A 4 -4.34 24.75 25.84
N PHE A 5 -3.73 23.59 25.56
CA PHE A 5 -3.22 23.28 24.24
C PHE A 5 -4.42 23.21 23.29
N LYS A 6 -4.38 23.99 22.21
CA LYS A 6 -5.32 23.87 21.09
C LYS A 6 -4.55 23.27 19.92
N PHE A 7 -5.14 22.32 19.22
CA PHE A 7 -4.57 21.85 17.96
C PHE A 7 -4.59 22.99 16.93
N PRO A 8 -3.55 23.14 16.10
CA PRO A 8 -3.57 24.09 15.00
C PRO A 8 -4.66 23.70 14.00
N SER A 9 -5.29 24.68 13.36
CA SER A 9 -6.07 24.43 12.16
C SER A 9 -5.11 24.00 11.06
N LEU A 10 -5.30 22.79 10.53
CA LEU A 10 -4.54 22.32 9.38
C LEU A 10 -5.20 22.87 8.12
N GLU A 11 -4.43 23.54 7.27
CA GLU A 11 -4.90 23.89 5.93
C GLU A 11 -5.14 22.62 5.12
N GLU A 12 -6.32 22.49 4.53
CA GLU A 12 -6.60 21.42 3.57
C GLU A 12 -5.84 21.71 2.28
N ASN A 13 -4.61 21.25 2.21
CA ASN A 13 -3.91 21.17 0.94
C ASN A 13 -4.54 20.02 0.14
N SER A 14 -5.41 20.36 -0.81
CA SER A 14 -5.91 19.36 -1.76
C SER A 14 -4.73 18.84 -2.56
N VAL A 15 -4.29 17.62 -2.27
CA VAL A 15 -3.29 16.91 -3.09
C VAL A 15 -4.01 16.41 -4.34
N SER A 16 -4.37 17.36 -5.22
CA SER A 16 -5.08 17.06 -6.45
C SER A 16 -4.12 16.36 -7.44
N GLY A 17 -4.60 15.28 -8.06
CA GLY A 17 -3.90 14.63 -9.18
C GLY A 17 -2.91 13.51 -8.82
N LEU A 18 -2.54 13.29 -7.56
CA LEU A 18 -1.72 12.12 -7.21
C LEU A 18 -2.56 10.83 -7.23
N LYS A 19 -2.12 9.88 -8.04
CA LYS A 19 -2.77 8.57 -8.22
C LYS A 19 -1.81 7.48 -7.77
N THR A 20 -2.17 6.76 -6.71
CA THR A 20 -1.28 5.77 -6.06
C THR A 20 -0.67 4.80 -7.07
N LYS A 21 -1.47 4.23 -7.98
CA LYS A 21 -0.95 3.25 -8.95
C LYS A 21 0.03 3.88 -9.95
N GLU A 22 -0.31 5.04 -10.52
CA GLU A 22 0.54 5.73 -11.50
C GLU A 22 1.85 6.21 -10.89
N VAL A 23 1.79 6.72 -9.66
CA VAL A 23 2.91 7.40 -9.00
C VAL A 23 3.81 6.40 -8.27
N LEU A 24 3.25 5.48 -7.49
CA LEU A 24 4.03 4.62 -6.61
C LEU A 24 4.30 3.23 -7.17
N PHE A 25 3.46 2.69 -8.06
CA PHE A 25 3.55 1.26 -8.44
C PHE A 25 3.95 1.02 -9.89
N LYS A 26 3.78 2.00 -10.79
CA LYS A 26 3.86 1.81 -12.24
C LYS A 26 5.23 1.34 -12.74
N ASP A 27 6.32 1.80 -12.13
CA ASP A 27 7.69 1.44 -12.51
C ASP A 27 8.17 0.13 -11.85
N LEU A 28 7.36 -0.50 -11.00
CA LEU A 28 7.67 -1.81 -10.43
C LEU A 28 7.35 -2.93 -11.43
N PRO A 29 8.14 -4.02 -11.45
CA PRO A 29 7.86 -5.16 -12.29
C PRO A 29 6.58 -5.86 -11.81
N LYS A 30 5.88 -6.49 -12.76
CA LYS A 30 4.66 -7.25 -12.46
C LYS A 30 4.99 -8.47 -11.62
N LEU A 31 4.07 -8.84 -10.73
CA LEU A 31 4.18 -10.04 -9.90
C LEU A 31 2.92 -10.90 -10.03
N LYS A 32 3.12 -12.21 -9.91
CA LYS A 32 2.10 -13.21 -9.62
C LYS A 32 1.98 -13.43 -8.11
N PRO A 33 0.87 -14.02 -7.63
CA PRO A 33 0.77 -14.47 -6.24
C PRO A 33 1.94 -15.36 -5.85
N GLY A 34 2.60 -15.04 -4.74
CA GLY A 34 3.72 -15.82 -4.20
C GLY A 34 5.09 -15.55 -4.84
N ASP A 35 5.19 -14.66 -5.84
CA ASP A 35 6.50 -14.28 -6.39
C ASP A 35 7.36 -13.59 -5.33
N GLU A 36 8.61 -14.05 -5.20
CA GLU A 36 9.62 -13.49 -4.29
C GLU A 36 10.96 -13.29 -4.99
N PRO A 37 11.04 -12.42 -6.02
CA PRO A 37 12.31 -12.17 -6.71
C PRO A 37 13.31 -11.51 -5.75
N ALA A 38 14.54 -12.03 -5.75
CA ALA A 38 15.61 -11.50 -4.90
C ALA A 38 15.97 -10.05 -5.23
N LEU A 39 16.12 -9.76 -6.54
CA LEU A 39 16.34 -8.42 -7.10
C LEU A 39 15.57 -8.32 -8.40
N SER A 40 14.90 -7.19 -8.63
CA SER A 40 14.22 -6.93 -9.88
C SER A 40 14.57 -5.54 -10.40
N ASN A 41 14.83 -5.43 -11.69
CA ASN A 41 14.99 -4.12 -12.33
C ASN A 41 13.64 -3.42 -12.43
N TYR A 42 13.66 -2.09 -12.34
CA TYR A 42 12.49 -1.28 -12.64
C TYR A 42 12.10 -1.40 -14.10
N THR A 43 10.81 -1.25 -14.38
CA THR A 43 10.28 -1.26 -15.76
C THR A 43 10.58 0.04 -16.51
N ALA A 44 10.93 1.11 -15.78
CA ALA A 44 11.32 2.39 -16.33
C ALA A 44 12.73 2.80 -15.84
N PRO A 45 13.60 3.30 -16.75
CA PRO A 45 14.96 3.71 -16.40
C PRO A 45 14.96 4.96 -15.51
N LYS A 46 14.00 5.86 -15.70
CA LYS A 46 13.83 7.08 -14.91
C LYS A 46 12.58 6.98 -14.06
N ALA A 47 12.72 7.36 -12.79
CA ALA A 47 11.60 7.53 -11.88
C ALA A 47 10.73 8.73 -12.30
N ASN A 48 9.45 8.71 -11.94
CA ASN A 48 8.59 9.89 -12.11
C ASN A 48 8.96 10.99 -11.09
N ILE A 49 8.47 12.21 -11.33
CA ILE A 49 8.80 13.40 -10.54
C ILE A 49 8.58 13.17 -9.04
N TYR A 50 7.43 12.62 -8.65
CA TYR A 50 7.15 12.38 -7.23
C TYR A 50 8.15 11.41 -6.60
N LEU A 51 8.43 10.27 -7.26
CA LEU A 51 9.40 9.29 -6.74
C LEU A 51 10.83 9.85 -6.64
N GLN A 52 11.18 10.82 -7.51
CA GLN A 52 12.47 11.52 -7.46
C GLN A 52 12.51 12.54 -6.32
N GLU A 53 11.53 13.44 -6.25
CA GLU A 53 11.47 14.51 -5.25
C GLU A 53 11.30 13.97 -3.83
N SER A 54 10.58 12.86 -3.67
CA SER A 54 10.42 12.16 -2.39
C SER A 54 11.63 11.32 -1.99
N LEU A 55 12.64 11.19 -2.85
CA LEU A 55 13.79 10.32 -2.65
C LEU A 55 13.44 8.84 -2.42
N ILE A 56 12.23 8.41 -2.79
CA ILE A 56 11.86 6.98 -2.77
C ILE A 56 12.71 6.22 -3.80
N ARG A 57 12.80 6.75 -5.03
CA ARG A 57 13.75 6.30 -6.05
C ARG A 57 15.02 7.14 -5.93
N ASN A 58 15.99 6.64 -5.16
CA ASN A 58 17.20 7.38 -4.79
C ASN A 58 18.46 7.04 -5.60
N GLY A 59 18.29 6.51 -6.81
CA GLY A 59 19.40 6.22 -7.74
C GLY A 59 19.76 4.74 -7.88
N VAL A 60 19.23 3.85 -7.04
CA VAL A 60 19.31 2.41 -7.30
C VAL A 60 18.51 2.03 -8.56
N LEU A 61 19.03 1.06 -9.32
CA LEU A 61 18.43 0.58 -10.58
C LEU A 61 17.59 -0.68 -10.40
N PHE A 62 17.54 -1.22 -9.19
CA PHE A 62 16.79 -2.39 -8.81
C PHE A 62 15.90 -2.09 -7.60
N THR A 63 14.88 -2.93 -7.42
CA THR A 63 14.07 -2.98 -6.21
C THR A 63 14.48 -4.17 -5.35
N THR A 64 14.46 -3.97 -4.03
CA THR A 64 14.59 -5.04 -3.03
C THR A 64 13.23 -5.40 -2.46
N GLN A 65 13.07 -6.66 -2.08
CA GLN A 65 11.89 -7.15 -1.35
C GLN A 65 10.55 -6.83 -2.06
N HIS A 66 10.54 -6.83 -3.40
CA HIS A 66 9.30 -6.75 -4.20
C HIS A 66 8.61 -8.11 -4.26
N MET A 67 8.10 -8.53 -3.11
CA MET A 67 7.62 -9.89 -2.85
C MET A 67 6.11 -9.89 -2.59
N ALA A 68 5.37 -10.74 -3.30
CA ALA A 68 3.93 -10.91 -3.14
C ALA A 68 3.60 -12.07 -2.20
N ARG A 69 2.42 -12.04 -1.56
CA ARG A 69 1.92 -13.16 -0.74
C ARG A 69 1.36 -14.26 -1.67
N PRO A 70 1.55 -15.57 -1.37
CA PRO A 70 0.78 -16.63 -2.00
C PRO A 70 -0.67 -16.56 -1.55
N HIS A 71 -1.60 -16.90 -2.43
CA HIS A 71 -3.04 -16.92 -2.13
C HIS A 71 -3.62 -18.24 -2.62
N ASN A 72 -4.65 -18.75 -1.94
CA ASN A 72 -5.42 -19.90 -2.42
C ASN A 72 -6.39 -19.45 -3.54
N GLU A 73 -6.92 -20.42 -4.30
CA GLU A 73 -7.80 -20.15 -5.45
C GLU A 73 -9.06 -19.37 -5.06
N ARG A 74 -9.66 -19.68 -3.90
CA ARG A 74 -10.85 -18.99 -3.40
C ARG A 74 -10.59 -17.51 -3.17
N ASP A 75 -9.48 -17.16 -2.54
CA ASP A 75 -9.12 -15.76 -2.26
C ASP A 75 -8.81 -15.01 -3.57
N LEU A 76 -8.18 -15.67 -4.55
CA LEU A 76 -7.96 -15.11 -5.89
C LEU A 76 -9.27 -14.84 -6.63
N GLU A 77 -10.28 -15.72 -6.49
CA GLU A 77 -11.60 -15.49 -7.04
C GLU A 77 -12.27 -14.27 -6.39
N ILE A 78 -12.24 -14.18 -5.05
CA ILE A 78 -12.76 -13.03 -4.31
C ILE A 78 -12.06 -11.74 -4.74
N TYR A 79 -10.74 -11.76 -4.92
CA TYR A 79 -9.99 -10.59 -5.37
C TYR A 79 -10.40 -10.15 -6.77
N SER A 80 -10.62 -11.09 -7.69
CA SER A 80 -11.12 -10.77 -9.03
C SER A 80 -12.46 -10.03 -8.96
N ILE A 81 -13.41 -10.52 -8.15
CA ILE A 81 -14.70 -9.86 -7.91
C ILE A 81 -14.51 -8.46 -7.31
N ALA A 82 -13.63 -8.33 -6.31
CA ALA A 82 -13.37 -7.05 -5.66
C ALA A 82 -12.73 -6.02 -6.60
N ILE A 83 -11.77 -6.45 -7.42
CA ILE A 83 -11.10 -5.63 -8.44
C ILE A 83 -12.12 -5.15 -9.47
N GLU A 84 -12.93 -6.07 -10.01
CA GLU A 84 -13.93 -5.74 -11.01
C GLU A 84 -14.97 -4.75 -10.48
N LYS A 85 -15.52 -5.00 -9.29
CA LYS A 85 -16.48 -4.10 -8.64
C LYS A 85 -15.87 -2.71 -8.41
N TRP A 86 -14.63 -2.66 -7.93
CA TRP A 86 -13.95 -1.38 -7.70
C TRP A 86 -13.67 -0.61 -9.00
N LEU A 87 -13.21 -1.28 -10.05
CA LEU A 87 -12.88 -0.64 -11.32
C LEU A 87 -14.11 -0.20 -12.11
N SER A 88 -15.23 -0.93 -11.99
CA SER A 88 -16.48 -0.62 -12.70
C SER A 88 -17.36 0.40 -11.98
N THR A 89 -17.57 0.25 -10.66
CA THR A 89 -18.54 1.06 -9.92
C THR A 89 -17.92 1.97 -8.86
N ARG A 90 -16.61 1.84 -8.59
CA ARG A 90 -15.91 2.56 -7.51
C ARG A 90 -16.46 2.23 -6.11
N GLN A 91 -17.17 1.11 -5.97
CA GLN A 91 -17.70 0.65 -4.70
C GLN A 91 -16.85 -0.46 -4.10
N ARG A 92 -16.73 -0.48 -2.77
CA ARG A 92 -16.06 -1.56 -2.03
C ARG A 92 -16.94 -2.80 -2.03
N LEU A 93 -16.30 -3.96 -2.22
CA LEU A 93 -16.96 -5.24 -2.00
C LEU A 93 -17.26 -5.40 -0.51
N LYS A 94 -18.52 -5.70 -0.18
CA LYS A 94 -18.91 -6.11 1.17
C LYS A 94 -18.97 -7.63 1.21
N TYR A 95 -18.55 -8.20 2.32
CA TYR A 95 -18.50 -9.64 2.53
C TYR A 95 -19.86 -10.35 2.29
N PRO A 96 -21.02 -9.79 2.72
CA PRO A 96 -22.33 -10.39 2.43
C PRO A 96 -22.69 -10.44 0.94
N ASP A 97 -22.08 -9.58 0.11
CA ASP A 97 -22.31 -9.54 -1.34
C ASP A 97 -21.61 -10.70 -2.09
N LEU A 98 -20.76 -11.48 -1.40
CA LEU A 98 -20.04 -12.59 -2.01
C LEU A 98 -21.00 -13.74 -2.39
N PRO A 99 -20.69 -14.50 -3.45
CA PRO A 99 -21.34 -15.78 -3.70
C PRO A 99 -21.23 -16.71 -2.48
N GLN A 100 -22.31 -17.41 -2.12
CA GLN A 100 -22.37 -18.25 -0.92
C GLN A 100 -21.21 -19.26 -0.83
N ARG A 101 -20.79 -19.83 -1.97
CA ARG A 101 -19.67 -20.79 -2.04
C ARG A 101 -18.31 -20.21 -1.63
N LEU A 102 -18.14 -18.88 -1.63
CA LEU A 102 -16.90 -18.21 -1.21
C LEU A 102 -16.95 -17.74 0.25
N LYS A 103 -18.12 -17.79 0.89
CA LYS A 103 -18.30 -17.34 2.27
C LYS A 103 -17.86 -18.44 3.23
N THR A 104 -16.81 -18.17 4.01
CA THR A 104 -16.29 -19.08 5.05
C THR A 104 -16.57 -18.63 6.48
N HIS A 105 -16.94 -17.37 6.66
CA HIS A 105 -17.28 -16.75 7.93
C HIS A 105 -18.78 -16.57 8.05
N GLN A 106 -19.28 -16.83 9.26
CA GLN A 106 -20.69 -16.65 9.62
C GLN A 106 -21.05 -15.18 9.91
N ASN A 107 -20.06 -14.36 10.26
CA ASN A 107 -20.29 -12.95 10.54
C ASN A 107 -20.51 -12.16 9.24
N GLU A 108 -21.77 -11.82 8.98
CA GLU A 108 -22.21 -11.00 7.85
C GLU A 108 -22.78 -9.64 8.28
N THR A 109 -22.65 -9.28 9.56
CA THR A 109 -23.24 -8.06 10.14
C THR A 109 -22.20 -7.05 10.59
N ALA A 110 -20.96 -7.47 10.89
CA ALA A 110 -19.85 -6.61 11.28
C ALA A 110 -18.56 -6.93 10.50
N PHE A 111 -17.66 -5.95 10.38
CA PHE A 111 -16.40 -6.07 9.61
C PHE A 111 -16.60 -6.49 8.16
N LEU A 112 -17.58 -5.86 7.51
CA LEU A 112 -18.04 -6.24 6.17
C LEU A 112 -17.02 -5.94 5.08
N ASP A 113 -16.05 -5.07 5.35
CA ASP A 113 -15.12 -4.51 4.39
C ASP A 113 -13.76 -5.24 4.36
N ARG A 114 -13.75 -6.55 4.59
CA ARG A 114 -12.53 -7.38 4.63
C ARG A 114 -11.68 -7.33 3.34
N TYR A 115 -12.31 -7.16 2.18
CA TYR A 115 -11.64 -7.21 0.88
C TYR A 115 -11.60 -5.81 0.27
N LYS A 116 -10.44 -5.15 0.33
CA LYS A 116 -10.26 -3.77 -0.12
C LYS A 116 -9.19 -3.66 -1.18
N VAL A 117 -9.54 -3.01 -2.28
CA VAL A 117 -8.64 -2.72 -3.39
C VAL A 117 -7.91 -1.40 -3.13
N VAL A 118 -6.59 -1.33 -3.30
CA VAL A 118 -5.90 -0.03 -3.22
C VAL A 118 -6.43 0.86 -4.34
N ASP A 119 -6.79 2.11 -4.05
CA ASP A 119 -7.38 2.98 -5.07
C ASP A 119 -6.34 3.32 -6.15
N PRO A 120 -6.52 2.89 -7.43
CA PRO A 120 -5.54 3.20 -8.45
C PRO A 120 -5.57 4.66 -8.88
N LEU A 121 -6.71 5.35 -8.71
CA LEU A 121 -6.94 6.72 -9.17
C LEU A 121 -6.94 7.75 -8.04
N GLY A 122 -6.83 7.29 -6.80
CA GLY A 122 -6.79 8.14 -5.61
C GLY A 122 -5.63 7.77 -4.70
N LEU A 123 -5.74 8.18 -3.44
CA LEU A 123 -4.76 7.87 -2.40
C LEU A 123 -4.99 6.48 -1.81
N SER A 124 -3.91 5.84 -1.36
CA SER A 124 -4.03 4.64 -0.55
C SER A 124 -4.76 4.96 0.76
N HIS A 125 -5.53 3.99 1.25
CA HIS A 125 -5.98 4.04 2.64
C HIS A 125 -4.80 3.71 3.57
N THR A 126 -4.96 4.01 4.85
CA THR A 126 -3.91 3.89 5.87
C THR A 126 -3.33 2.47 5.91
N VAL A 127 -2.02 2.36 5.72
CA VAL A 127 -1.26 1.12 5.91
C VAL A 127 -1.20 0.81 7.40
N VAL A 128 -1.75 -0.34 7.80
CA VAL A 128 -1.83 -0.75 9.21
C VAL A 128 -0.79 -1.82 9.54
N ALA A 129 -0.34 -1.88 10.79
CA ALA A 129 0.55 -2.92 11.32
C ALA A 129 0.06 -4.35 11.04
N HIS A 130 -1.26 -4.52 11.06
CA HIS A 130 -1.93 -5.78 10.77
C HIS A 130 -1.84 -6.22 9.30
N LEU A 131 -1.27 -5.43 8.39
CA LEU A 131 -0.99 -5.83 7.00
C LEU A 131 -0.23 -7.17 6.92
N SER A 132 0.60 -7.46 7.92
CA SER A 132 1.28 -8.76 8.07
C SER A 132 0.33 -9.97 8.13
N LYS A 133 -0.92 -9.78 8.58
CA LYS A 133 -1.98 -10.80 8.64
C LYS A 133 -3.09 -10.52 7.63
N ASP A 134 -3.54 -9.28 7.54
CA ASP A 134 -4.71 -8.83 6.79
C ASP A 134 -4.38 -8.36 5.37
N GLY A 135 -3.70 -9.20 4.59
CA GLY A 135 -3.36 -8.90 3.19
C GLY A 135 -4.59 -8.61 2.30
N HIS A 136 -5.76 -9.13 2.69
CA HIS A 136 -7.03 -8.93 1.99
C HIS A 136 -7.51 -7.46 1.99
N HIS A 137 -7.03 -6.63 2.93
CA HIS A 137 -7.34 -5.21 2.94
C HIS A 137 -6.53 -4.40 1.91
N PHE A 138 -5.52 -5.00 1.27
CA PHE A 138 -4.66 -4.29 0.32
C PHE A 138 -4.50 -5.11 -0.96
N ILE A 139 -5.58 -5.23 -1.71
CA ILE A 139 -5.62 -5.91 -3.02
C ILE A 139 -5.04 -4.97 -4.09
N TYR A 140 -4.14 -5.50 -4.91
CA TYR A 140 -3.54 -4.77 -6.02
C TYR A 140 -4.61 -4.47 -7.10
N PRO A 141 -4.76 -3.22 -7.56
CA PRO A 141 -5.86 -2.81 -8.45
C PRO A 141 -5.57 -3.12 -9.92
N ASP A 142 -5.46 -4.40 -10.27
CA ASP A 142 -5.25 -4.83 -11.65
C ASP A 142 -5.77 -6.25 -11.91
N PRO A 143 -6.69 -6.45 -12.86
CA PRO A 143 -7.22 -7.78 -13.18
C PRO A 143 -6.16 -8.73 -13.76
N LYS A 144 -5.01 -8.20 -14.24
CA LYS A 144 -3.88 -9.01 -14.72
C LYS A 144 -2.90 -9.39 -13.61
N GLN A 145 -3.05 -8.83 -12.41
CA GLN A 145 -2.22 -9.11 -11.23
C GLN A 145 -3.13 -9.30 -10.02
N VAL A 146 -3.91 -10.37 -10.03
CA VAL A 146 -4.84 -10.70 -8.94
C VAL A 146 -4.04 -11.16 -7.72
N ARG A 147 -3.70 -10.22 -6.82
CA ARG A 147 -2.90 -10.45 -5.60
C ARG A 147 -3.11 -9.33 -4.59
N SER A 148 -2.61 -9.51 -3.37
CA SER A 148 -2.36 -8.39 -2.46
C SER A 148 -1.14 -7.57 -2.92
N ILE A 149 -0.99 -6.34 -2.40
CA ILE A 149 0.20 -5.54 -2.64
C ILE A 149 1.46 -6.24 -2.08
N SER A 150 2.60 -5.95 -2.69
CA SER A 150 3.90 -6.47 -2.27
C SER A 150 4.47 -5.72 -1.06
N VAL A 151 5.52 -6.26 -0.46
CA VAL A 151 6.28 -5.57 0.61
C VAL A 151 6.80 -4.22 0.11
N ARG A 152 7.42 -4.18 -1.08
CA ARG A 152 7.90 -2.92 -1.67
C ARG A 152 6.79 -1.93 -1.97
N GLU A 153 5.64 -2.38 -2.48
CA GLU A 153 4.49 -1.49 -2.73
C GLU A 153 3.97 -0.87 -1.42
N ALA A 154 3.89 -1.65 -0.34
CA ALA A 154 3.53 -1.13 0.98
C ALA A 154 4.58 -0.15 1.54
N ALA A 155 5.88 -0.46 1.35
CA ALA A 155 6.99 0.41 1.76
C ALA A 155 6.92 1.77 1.05
N ARG A 156 6.62 1.78 -0.25
CA ARG A 156 6.46 3.02 -1.03
C ARG A 156 5.25 3.84 -0.60
N ILE A 157 4.13 3.22 -0.23
CA ILE A 157 3.00 3.95 0.39
C ILE A 157 3.45 4.64 1.67
N GLN A 158 4.27 3.96 2.48
CA GLN A 158 4.86 4.52 3.69
C GLN A 158 6.10 5.39 3.42
N SER A 159 6.37 5.78 2.17
CA SER A 159 7.49 6.65 1.77
C SER A 159 8.89 6.15 2.12
N PHE A 160 9.07 4.84 2.30
CA PHE A 160 10.41 4.27 2.47
C PHE A 160 11.20 4.36 1.16
N PRO A 161 12.50 4.72 1.23
CA PRO A 161 13.43 4.57 0.12
C PRO A 161 13.46 3.13 -0.41
N ASP A 162 13.68 2.98 -1.71
CA ASP A 162 13.70 1.68 -2.37
C ASP A 162 14.90 0.81 -1.99
N ASP A 163 15.97 1.42 -1.48
CA ASP A 163 17.15 0.74 -0.92
C ASP A 163 17.02 0.41 0.58
N PHE A 164 15.96 0.87 1.25
CA PHE A 164 15.69 0.48 2.63
C PHE A 164 15.37 -1.02 2.69
N PHE A 165 16.12 -1.74 3.51
CA PHE A 165 15.97 -3.18 3.71
C PHE A 165 15.24 -3.47 5.03
N PHE A 166 14.23 -4.33 4.98
CA PHE A 166 13.48 -4.76 6.15
C PHE A 166 13.97 -6.12 6.64
N GLU A 167 14.21 -6.23 7.95
CA GLU A 167 14.79 -7.44 8.53
C GLU A 167 13.77 -8.60 8.64
N GLY A 168 14.26 -9.83 8.44
CA GLY A 168 13.47 -11.05 8.53
C GLY A 168 12.59 -11.34 7.31
N GLY A 169 11.64 -12.27 7.46
CA GLY A 169 10.77 -12.71 6.37
C GLY A 169 9.65 -11.70 6.02
N ARG A 170 8.91 -11.98 4.93
CA ARG A 170 7.81 -11.13 4.40
C ARG A 170 6.86 -10.57 5.46
N ASN A 171 6.41 -11.41 6.41
CA ASN A 171 5.47 -10.99 7.45
C ASN A 171 6.11 -10.01 8.45
N ALA A 172 7.40 -10.18 8.75
CA ALA A 172 8.15 -9.26 9.61
C ALA A 172 8.35 -7.91 8.91
N ALA A 173 8.64 -7.91 7.59
CA ALA A 173 8.74 -6.70 6.80
C ALA A 173 7.43 -5.91 6.78
N PHE A 174 6.29 -6.56 6.50
CA PHE A 174 4.97 -5.89 6.56
C PHE A 174 4.65 -5.31 7.94
N ARG A 175 5.05 -6.00 9.02
CA ARG A 175 4.87 -5.50 10.39
C ARG A 175 5.74 -4.27 10.66
N GLN A 176 6.98 -4.26 10.19
CA GLN A 176 7.87 -3.08 10.30
C GLN A 176 7.28 -1.89 9.54
N ILE A 177 6.89 -2.10 8.27
CA ILE A 177 6.28 -1.07 7.43
C ILE A 177 5.01 -0.49 8.06
N GLY A 178 4.11 -1.35 8.53
CA GLY A 178 2.82 -0.90 9.09
C GLY A 178 2.90 -0.25 10.47
N ASN A 179 3.98 -0.47 11.23
CA ASN A 179 4.22 0.18 12.52
C ASN A 179 5.09 1.45 12.41
N ALA A 180 5.73 1.66 11.26
CA ALA A 180 6.66 2.76 11.09
C ALA A 180 5.94 4.11 10.97
N VAL A 181 6.65 5.17 11.38
CA VAL A 181 6.34 6.54 10.95
C VAL A 181 6.89 6.69 9.53
N PRO A 182 6.09 7.15 8.54
CA PRO A 182 6.58 7.35 7.19
C PRO A 182 7.81 8.29 7.17
N PRO A 183 8.93 7.93 6.50
CA PRO A 183 10.15 8.74 6.50
C PRO A 183 9.96 10.18 6.02
N LEU A 184 9.12 10.44 5.01
CA LEU A 184 8.84 11.82 4.57
C LEU A 184 8.14 12.65 5.64
N LEU A 185 7.22 12.05 6.41
CA LEU A 185 6.56 12.73 7.52
C LEU A 185 7.59 13.09 8.59
N ALA A 186 8.44 12.13 8.98
CA ALA A 186 9.50 12.37 9.95
C ALA A 186 10.49 13.45 9.47
N TRP A 187 10.85 13.45 8.18
CA TRP A 187 11.71 14.46 7.56
C TRP A 187 11.13 15.87 7.67
N HIS A 188 9.87 16.07 7.30
CA HIS A 188 9.24 17.39 7.39
C HIS A 188 9.10 17.87 8.84
N ILE A 189 8.81 16.98 9.79
CA ILE A 189 8.83 17.31 11.21
C ILE A 189 10.23 17.75 11.65
N ALA A 190 11.27 17.01 11.26
CA ALA A 190 12.66 17.34 11.60
C ALA A 190 13.11 18.69 11.04
N LEU A 191 12.71 19.03 9.79
CA LEU A 191 12.98 20.36 9.22
C LEU A 191 12.34 21.47 10.05
N LYS A 192 11.10 21.29 10.50
CA LYS A 192 10.42 22.28 11.36
C LYS A 192 11.04 22.39 12.75
N ILE A 193 11.54 21.30 13.31
CA ILE A 193 12.31 21.35 14.55
C ILE A 193 13.62 22.10 14.33
N LYS A 194 14.32 21.86 13.21
CA LYS A 194 15.57 22.55 12.88
C LYS A 194 15.40 24.06 12.73
N GLU A 195 14.26 24.55 12.25
CA GLU A 195 13.96 25.99 12.19
C GLU A 195 13.88 26.68 13.57
N LEU A 196 13.71 25.91 14.65
CA LEU A 196 13.58 26.43 16.02
C LEU A 196 14.93 26.59 16.75
N PHE A 197 16.02 26.05 16.19
CA PHE A 197 17.36 26.04 16.78
C PHE A 197 18.38 26.64 15.81
#